data_AF-A0A929D9C8-F1
#
_entry.id   AF-A0A929D9C8-F1
#
_cell.length_a   1.000
_cell.length_b   1.000
_cell.length_c   1.000
_cell.angle_alpha   90.00
_cell.angle_beta   90.00
_cell.angle_gamma   90.00
#
_symmetry.space_group_name_H-M   'P 1'
#
loop_
_entity.id
_entity.type
_entity.pdbx_description
1 polymer ?
#
loop_
_entity_poly.entity_id
_entity_poly.type
_entity_poly.pdbx_seq_one_letter_code
_entity_poly.pdbx_strand_id
1 'polypeptide(L)'
;MPVADSLQVHNLLLNYVFEMHLRLRAQKKTAGRPFHRGRNKLSSARFLFSILIAVVALGALAAPILACDINIEPSTASGEVGDTLTFTVTVAETHRTCTVPIGDTQVYLTNMEPVSETSWEQIADGVNQKQVTVRLLEAGEGSIRVVRQCPKGGGDVLVYVTIEPSGAVASPPVPGETDDEEAVPAAPPTDEANPPADDAGAPAGEDGEEASVPPAAPTGPTFGEALSEALSQPYVIALLALMIAGTFALARGYRRARPFAMLISLGFLGFYVGGCPCPVGALQHAFIWLGDVTGHMVAYVQLAAVVLAALIVGRVFCGWACPMGATQYFLYRKEPGKKARRFEISREQHNVLRWMKYVVLVVLVGLVLLTRQPVFEDIDPFKALFNLDFSLGVPLLFLVVLLAVSIVIGFPWCKYVCPLGALLGLFQRFSIFKIRFSDACTNCGVCHTVACDYMAIEPGDPCPTVNQMECVRCGECLARCPFNAISFTAKR
;
A
#
# COMPACT_ATOMS: atom_id res chain seq x y z
N MET A 1 -12.76 42.07 -4.04
CA MET A 1 -11.55 42.48 -4.80
C MET A 1 -10.35 41.99 -3.99
N PRO A 2 -9.40 41.18 -4.51
CA PRO A 2 -8.78 41.28 -5.84
C PRO A 2 -8.63 39.92 -6.58
N VAL A 3 -9.23 39.80 -7.77
CA VAL A 3 -8.93 38.70 -8.74
C VAL A 3 -8.04 39.22 -9.89
N ALA A 4 -7.79 40.53 -9.95
CA ALA A 4 -7.05 41.18 -11.03
C ALA A 4 -5.52 40.98 -10.95
N ASP A 5 -4.95 40.76 -9.76
CA ASP A 5 -3.49 40.64 -9.60
C ASP A 5 -2.92 39.27 -10.02
N SER A 6 -3.69 38.18 -9.94
CA SER A 6 -3.15 36.84 -10.24
C SER A 6 -2.97 36.62 -11.75
N LEU A 7 -3.86 37.19 -12.58
CA LEU A 7 -3.77 37.08 -14.04
C LEU A 7 -2.61 37.91 -14.61
N GLN A 8 -2.30 39.03 -13.98
CA GLN A 8 -1.20 39.90 -14.38
C GLN A 8 0.16 39.24 -14.07
N VAL A 9 0.29 38.56 -12.93
CA VAL A 9 1.47 37.76 -12.57
C VAL A 9 1.62 36.52 -13.45
N HIS A 10 0.51 35.84 -13.78
CA HIS A 10 0.53 34.67 -14.66
C HIS A 10 0.98 35.02 -16.09
N ASN A 11 0.47 36.14 -16.64
CA ASN A 11 0.87 36.62 -17.97
C ASN A 11 2.31 37.17 -18.00
N LEU A 12 2.80 37.77 -16.92
CA LEU A 12 4.21 38.17 -16.78
C LEU A 12 5.14 36.97 -16.76
N LEU A 13 4.76 35.89 -16.05
CA LEU A 13 5.54 34.65 -15.99
C LEU A 13 5.55 33.91 -17.32
N LEU A 14 4.41 33.84 -18.02
CA LEU A 14 4.34 33.22 -19.36
C LEU A 14 5.15 34.00 -20.40
N ASN A 15 5.08 35.33 -20.40
CA ASN A 15 5.90 36.16 -21.29
C ASN A 15 7.40 36.05 -20.98
N TYR A 16 7.78 35.93 -19.71
CA TYR A 16 9.18 35.72 -19.31
C TYR A 16 9.71 34.34 -19.77
N VAL A 17 8.91 33.29 -19.63
CA VAL A 17 9.25 31.94 -20.10
C VAL A 17 9.34 31.90 -21.64
N PHE A 18 8.47 32.62 -22.35
CA PHE A 18 8.47 32.67 -23.81
C PHE A 18 9.68 33.44 -24.38
N GLU A 19 9.99 34.62 -23.83
CA GLU A 19 11.20 35.39 -24.16
C GLU A 19 12.49 34.58 -23.91
N MET A 20 12.56 33.86 -22.78
CA MET A 20 13.71 33.02 -22.44
C MET A 20 13.87 31.85 -23.42
N HIS A 21 12.77 31.24 -23.86
CA HIS A 21 12.78 30.16 -24.84
C HIS A 21 13.22 30.62 -26.24
N LEU A 22 12.87 31.86 -26.64
CA LEU A 22 13.32 32.47 -27.89
C LEU A 22 14.82 32.80 -27.88
N ARG A 23 15.35 33.31 -26.76
CA ARG A 23 16.81 33.57 -26.59
C ARG A 23 17.64 32.28 -26.63
N LEU A 24 17.12 31.18 -26.07
CA LEU A 24 17.77 29.86 -26.13
C LEU A 24 17.75 29.24 -27.53
N ARG A 25 16.72 29.53 -28.36
CA ARG A 25 16.69 29.11 -29.78
C ARG A 25 17.64 29.93 -30.64
N ALA A 26 17.81 31.22 -30.36
CA ALA A 26 18.78 32.08 -31.04
C ALA A 26 20.24 31.64 -30.81
N GLN A 27 20.59 31.21 -29.57
CA GLN A 27 21.94 30.69 -29.26
C GLN A 27 22.27 29.34 -29.92
N LYS A 28 21.28 28.52 -30.28
CA LYS A 28 21.52 27.23 -30.94
C LYS A 28 21.83 27.35 -32.44
N LYS A 29 21.50 28.47 -33.09
CA LYS A 29 21.75 28.66 -34.54
C LYS A 29 23.17 29.13 -34.89
N THR A 30 23.99 29.53 -33.91
CA THR A 30 25.32 30.11 -34.16
C THR A 30 26.52 29.20 -33.87
N ALA A 31 26.33 27.96 -33.40
CA ALA A 31 27.45 27.08 -33.03
C ALA A 31 27.53 25.81 -33.89
N GLY A 32 28.28 25.89 -35.00
CA GLY A 32 28.71 24.73 -35.79
C GLY A 32 30.05 24.14 -35.31
N ARG A 33 30.05 22.82 -35.05
CA ARG A 33 31.20 21.91 -34.76
C ARG A 33 31.88 22.01 -33.36
N PRO A 34 32.71 21.00 -33.00
CA PRO A 34 32.35 19.83 -32.20
C PRO A 34 32.52 20.03 -30.68
N PHE A 35 31.78 19.23 -29.91
CA PHE A 35 31.47 19.45 -28.50
C PHE A 35 32.60 18.98 -27.56
N HIS A 36 33.48 19.89 -27.14
CA HIS A 36 34.29 19.72 -25.94
C HIS A 36 33.46 20.05 -24.68
N ARG A 37 33.42 19.10 -23.75
CA ARG A 37 32.58 19.11 -22.56
C ARG A 37 33.20 19.95 -21.44
N GLY A 38 32.69 21.16 -21.21
CA GLY A 38 33.09 22.01 -20.09
C GLY A 38 31.96 22.91 -19.58
N ARG A 39 31.44 22.57 -18.39
CA ARG A 39 30.64 23.38 -17.45
C ARG A 39 29.38 24.13 -17.95
N ASN A 40 28.24 23.69 -17.42
CA ASN A 40 27.23 24.58 -16.81
C ASN A 40 26.56 23.82 -15.65
N LYS A 41 27.23 23.77 -14.49
CA LYS A 41 26.70 23.14 -13.26
C LYS A 41 25.81 24.09 -12.43
N LEU A 42 25.85 25.40 -12.69
CA LEU A 42 25.27 26.40 -11.79
C LEU A 42 23.80 26.77 -12.13
N SER A 43 23.38 26.65 -13.38
CA SER A 43 21.97 26.91 -13.77
C SER A 43 21.04 25.73 -13.46
N SER A 44 21.56 24.50 -13.50
CA SER A 44 20.81 23.28 -13.18
C SER A 44 20.51 23.17 -11.68
N ALA A 45 21.45 23.60 -10.83
CA ALA A 45 21.29 23.55 -9.38
C ALA A 45 20.20 24.52 -8.88
N ARG A 46 20.12 25.73 -9.46
CA ARG A 46 19.09 26.71 -9.11
C ARG A 46 17.70 26.25 -9.53
N PHE A 47 17.55 25.69 -10.74
CA PHE A 47 16.29 25.12 -11.22
C PHE A 47 15.82 23.91 -10.38
N LEU A 48 16.75 23.04 -9.97
CA LEU A 48 16.45 21.88 -9.11
C LEU A 48 16.12 22.28 -7.66
N PHE A 49 16.71 23.36 -7.14
CA PHE A 49 16.40 23.89 -5.82
C PHE A 49 15.01 24.55 -5.78
N SER A 50 14.61 25.25 -6.86
CA SER A 50 13.25 25.82 -6.99
C SER A 50 12.17 24.74 -7.03
N ILE A 51 12.40 23.62 -7.71
CA ILE A 51 11.45 22.50 -7.78
C ILE A 51 11.40 21.74 -6.46
N LEU A 52 12.54 21.54 -5.79
CA LEU A 52 12.59 20.92 -4.46
C LEU A 52 11.81 21.76 -3.43
N ILE A 53 11.96 23.09 -3.45
CA ILE A 53 11.19 24.00 -2.59
C ILE A 53 9.70 23.94 -2.93
N ALA A 54 9.33 23.89 -4.22
CA ALA A 54 7.93 23.77 -4.62
C ALA A 54 7.31 22.44 -4.15
N VAL A 55 8.04 21.33 -4.23
CA VAL A 55 7.57 19.99 -3.80
C VAL A 55 7.55 19.85 -2.28
N VAL A 56 8.53 20.42 -1.57
CA VAL A 56 8.54 20.47 -0.10
C VAL A 56 7.45 21.42 0.41
N ALA A 57 7.17 22.53 -0.27
CA ALA A 57 6.06 23.43 0.07
C ALA A 57 4.68 22.79 -0.22
N LEU A 58 4.55 22.00 -1.28
CA LEU A 58 3.34 21.20 -1.55
C LEU A 58 3.18 20.02 -0.56
N GLY A 59 4.28 19.41 -0.12
CA GLY A 59 4.29 18.34 0.89
C GLY A 59 4.04 18.84 2.32
N ALA A 60 4.56 20.03 2.68
CA ALA A 60 4.31 20.67 3.98
C ALA A 60 2.87 21.17 4.13
N LEU A 61 2.13 21.26 3.02
CA LEU A 61 0.70 21.55 3.01
C LEU A 61 -0.15 20.29 3.10
N ALA A 62 0.34 19.08 3.39
CA ALA A 62 -0.49 17.88 3.54
C ALA A 62 -0.19 17.17 4.87
N ALA A 63 -1.08 17.35 5.85
CA ALA A 63 -1.09 16.54 7.06
C ALA A 63 -1.57 15.10 6.73
N PRO A 64 -1.01 14.05 7.37
CA PRO A 64 -1.48 12.68 7.26
C PRO A 64 -2.21 12.27 8.56
N ILE A 65 -3.48 11.89 8.48
CA ILE A 65 -4.21 11.23 9.57
C ILE A 65 -5.27 10.38 8.89
N LEU A 66 -5.34 9.07 9.19
CA LEU A 66 -6.37 8.08 8.80
C LEU A 66 -7.18 8.45 7.52
N ALA A 67 -8.42 8.01 7.35
CA ALA A 67 -9.31 8.57 6.33
C ALA A 67 -10.52 9.21 7.00
N CYS A 68 -11.04 8.51 8.01
CA CYS A 68 -12.02 8.96 8.95
C CYS A 68 -11.62 8.44 10.35
N ASP A 69 -11.79 9.27 11.37
CA ASP A 69 -11.72 8.88 12.78
C ASP A 69 -13.16 8.77 13.30
N ILE A 70 -13.53 7.62 13.86
CA ILE A 70 -14.89 7.34 14.36
C ILE A 70 -14.80 7.20 15.87
N ASN A 71 -15.59 7.97 16.61
CA ASN A 71 -15.68 7.89 18.06
C ASN A 71 -17.14 7.64 18.48
N ILE A 72 -17.34 6.77 19.47
CA ILE A 72 -18.65 6.44 20.03
C ILE A 72 -18.60 6.74 21.54
N GLU A 73 -19.47 7.64 21.99
CA GLU A 73 -19.59 8.00 23.41
C GLU A 73 -20.98 7.63 23.95
N PRO A 74 -21.10 6.94 25.09
CA PRO A 74 -20.01 6.44 25.92
C PRO A 74 -19.28 5.23 25.31
N SER A 75 -17.98 5.10 25.58
CA SER A 75 -17.11 4.02 25.07
C SER A 75 -17.23 2.70 25.84
N THR A 76 -17.90 2.73 26.99
CA THR A 76 -18.34 1.57 27.79
C THR A 76 -19.70 1.92 28.39
N ALA A 77 -20.65 0.98 28.36
CA ALA A 77 -21.97 1.20 28.92
C ALA A 77 -22.52 -0.09 29.56
N SER A 78 -23.35 0.07 30.57
CA SER A 78 -24.10 -1.03 31.21
C SER A 78 -25.52 -0.57 31.53
N GLY A 79 -26.49 -1.47 31.51
CA GLY A 79 -27.89 -1.19 31.84
C GLY A 79 -28.71 -2.45 32.02
N GLU A 80 -29.94 -2.31 32.50
CA GLU A 80 -30.86 -3.44 32.67
C GLU A 80 -31.65 -3.74 31.39
N VAL A 81 -32.14 -4.97 31.25
CA VAL A 81 -33.10 -5.33 30.19
C VAL A 81 -34.29 -4.37 30.20
N GLY A 82 -34.53 -3.72 29.06
CA GLY A 82 -35.58 -2.72 28.88
C GLY A 82 -35.12 -1.26 29.04
N ASP A 83 -33.91 -1.02 29.56
CA ASP A 83 -33.35 0.33 29.64
C ASP A 83 -33.07 0.91 28.25
N THR A 84 -33.05 2.25 28.21
CA THR A 84 -32.76 3.01 26.99
C THR A 84 -31.45 3.77 27.16
N LEU A 85 -30.50 3.55 26.25
CA LEU A 85 -29.19 4.20 26.24
C LEU A 85 -29.03 5.07 24.98
N THR A 86 -28.38 6.23 25.12
CA THR A 86 -28.08 7.12 24.01
C THR A 86 -26.59 7.11 23.71
N PHE A 87 -26.23 6.75 22.48
CA PHE A 87 -24.86 6.81 21.96
C PHE A 87 -24.70 8.00 21.03
N THR A 88 -23.61 8.74 21.21
CA THR A 88 -23.18 9.82 20.33
C THR A 88 -22.09 9.31 19.42
N VAL A 89 -22.39 9.19 18.13
CA VAL A 89 -21.46 8.76 17.09
C VAL A 89 -20.89 10.00 16.41
N THR A 90 -19.57 10.16 16.48
CA THR A 90 -18.83 11.26 15.86
C THR A 90 -17.91 10.72 14.79
N VAL A 91 -17.98 11.29 13.59
CA VAL A 91 -17.15 10.91 12.44
C VAL A 91 -16.38 12.15 11.99
N ALA A 92 -15.07 12.15 12.22
CA ALA A 92 -14.16 13.19 11.78
C ALA A 92 -13.43 12.74 10.51
N GLU A 93 -13.61 13.47 9.41
CA GLU A 93 -12.92 13.26 8.15
C GLU A 93 -11.50 13.79 8.25
N THR A 94 -10.53 12.89 8.23
CA THR A 94 -9.11 13.21 8.42
C THR A 94 -8.37 13.40 7.09
N HIS A 95 -9.02 13.07 5.97
CA HIS A 95 -8.57 13.40 4.61
C HIS A 95 -9.28 14.62 4.01
N ARG A 96 -8.62 15.28 3.03
CA ARG A 96 -9.11 16.53 2.41
C ARG A 96 -10.27 16.39 1.41
N THR A 97 -10.62 15.17 1.02
CA THR A 97 -11.67 14.93 0.02
C THR A 97 -12.26 13.55 0.27
N CYS A 98 -13.38 13.49 1.00
CA CYS A 98 -14.20 12.28 1.04
C CYS A 98 -15.09 12.27 -0.20
N THR A 99 -15.05 11.18 -0.96
CA THR A 99 -15.99 10.95 -2.07
C THR A 99 -17.22 10.17 -1.61
N VAL A 100 -17.24 9.70 -0.37
CA VAL A 100 -18.33 8.90 0.22
C VAL A 100 -19.23 9.81 1.06
N PRO A 101 -20.51 9.98 0.70
CA PRO A 101 -21.49 10.71 1.51
C PRO A 101 -21.52 10.22 2.97
N ILE A 102 -21.70 11.12 3.93
CA ILE A 102 -21.78 10.74 5.36
C ILE A 102 -22.92 9.75 5.64
N GLY A 103 -23.99 9.79 4.83
CA GLY A 103 -25.13 8.88 4.90
C GLY A 103 -24.82 7.41 4.63
N ASP A 104 -23.68 7.09 4.00
CA ASP A 104 -23.27 5.71 3.72
C ASP A 104 -22.59 5.03 4.94
N THR A 105 -22.50 5.73 6.07
CA THR A 105 -21.99 5.18 7.34
C THR A 105 -23.02 4.22 7.93
N GLN A 106 -22.67 2.95 8.11
CA GLN A 106 -23.57 1.92 8.62
C GLN A 106 -23.39 1.72 10.12
N VAL A 107 -24.50 1.63 10.85
CA VAL A 107 -24.54 1.32 12.29
C VAL A 107 -25.20 -0.04 12.47
N TYR A 108 -24.49 -0.99 13.05
CA TYR A 108 -25.00 -2.31 13.38
C TYR A 108 -25.19 -2.41 14.89
N LEU A 109 -26.33 -2.94 15.29
CA LEU A 109 -26.70 -3.17 16.68
C LEU A 109 -26.85 -4.67 16.91
N THR A 110 -26.27 -5.17 18.00
CA THR A 110 -26.42 -6.57 18.44
C THR A 110 -27.02 -6.56 19.83
N ASN A 111 -28.08 -7.35 20.04
CA ASN A 111 -28.83 -7.45 21.31
C ASN A 111 -29.39 -6.09 21.80
N MET A 112 -29.70 -5.19 20.86
CA MET A 112 -30.25 -3.86 21.10
C MET A 112 -31.16 -3.45 19.92
N GLU A 113 -32.23 -2.70 20.19
CA GLU A 113 -33.17 -2.21 19.16
C GLU A 113 -33.13 -0.66 19.07
N PRO A 114 -33.10 -0.06 17.87
CA PRO A 114 -33.10 1.40 17.73
C PRO A 114 -34.48 2.00 18.09
N VAL A 115 -34.49 2.94 19.03
CA VAL A 115 -35.71 3.67 19.46
C VAL A 115 -35.85 4.98 18.69
N SER A 116 -34.74 5.72 18.52
CA SER A 116 -34.74 6.97 17.79
C SER A 116 -33.34 7.33 17.29
N GLU A 117 -33.26 7.99 16.15
CA GLU A 117 -32.01 8.42 15.52
C GLU A 117 -32.11 9.86 15.02
N THR A 118 -31.09 10.68 15.26
CA THR A 118 -31.02 12.03 14.69
C THR A 118 -30.45 12.01 13.27
N SER A 119 -30.66 13.08 12.49
CA SER A 119 -29.90 13.27 11.25
C SER A 119 -28.43 13.59 11.55
N TRP A 120 -27.53 13.35 10.60
CA TRP A 120 -26.15 13.80 10.69
C TRP A 120 -26.10 15.33 10.72
N GLU A 121 -25.46 15.88 11.74
CA GLU A 121 -25.22 17.32 11.89
C GLU A 121 -23.71 17.59 11.81
N GLN A 122 -23.34 18.58 11.00
CA GLN A 122 -21.95 18.98 10.85
C GLN A 122 -21.61 20.03 11.92
N ILE A 123 -20.79 19.63 12.90
CA ILE A 123 -20.43 20.49 14.04
C ILE A 123 -19.18 21.32 13.73
N ALA A 124 -18.29 20.81 12.88
CA ALA A 124 -17.13 21.51 12.37
C ALA A 124 -16.79 21.06 10.93
N ASP A 125 -15.90 21.77 10.26
CA ASP A 125 -15.43 21.37 8.92
C ASP A 125 -14.87 19.94 8.94
N GLY A 126 -15.54 19.03 8.21
CA GLY A 126 -15.20 17.61 8.18
C GLY A 126 -15.61 16.79 9.40
N VAL A 127 -16.29 17.35 10.41
CA VAL A 127 -16.74 16.61 11.59
C VAL A 127 -18.26 16.55 11.64
N ASN A 128 -18.81 15.34 11.53
CA ASN A 128 -20.24 15.08 11.57
C ASN A 128 -20.58 14.24 12.80
N GLN A 129 -21.73 14.52 13.41
CA GLN A 129 -22.20 13.82 14.60
C GLN A 129 -23.65 13.39 14.42
N LYS A 130 -24.01 12.26 15.04
CA LYS A 130 -25.37 11.74 15.12
C LYS A 130 -25.58 11.06 16.47
N GLN A 131 -26.79 11.15 17.02
CA GLN A 131 -27.20 10.43 18.20
C GLN A 131 -28.08 9.24 17.83
N VAL A 132 -27.80 8.10 18.45
CA VAL A 132 -28.52 6.83 18.27
C VAL A 132 -28.98 6.38 19.65
N THR A 133 -30.29 6.37 19.86
CA THR A 133 -30.91 5.91 21.10
C THR A 133 -31.40 4.48 20.91
N VAL A 134 -30.97 3.57 21.77
CA VAL A 134 -31.23 2.13 21.67
C VAL A 134 -31.85 1.59 22.94
N ARG A 135 -32.68 0.55 22.83
CA ARG A 135 -33.26 -0.21 23.94
C ARG A 135 -32.55 -1.55 24.09
N LEU A 136 -32.25 -1.95 25.32
CA LEU A 136 -31.59 -3.21 25.66
C LEU A 136 -32.62 -4.36 25.70
N LEU A 137 -32.29 -5.51 25.09
CA LEU A 137 -33.24 -6.61 24.85
C LEU A 137 -33.08 -7.79 25.81
N GLU A 138 -31.97 -8.53 25.72
CA GLU A 138 -31.74 -9.74 26.53
C GLU A 138 -30.49 -9.58 27.41
N ALA A 139 -30.50 -10.19 28.59
CA ALA A 139 -29.36 -10.17 29.51
C ALA A 139 -28.15 -10.86 28.87
N GLY A 140 -26.97 -10.23 28.92
CA GLY A 140 -25.76 -10.68 28.24
C GLY A 140 -24.93 -9.53 27.68
N GLU A 141 -24.14 -9.79 26.65
CA GLU A 141 -23.38 -8.75 25.93
C GLU A 141 -24.17 -8.21 24.74
N GLY A 142 -24.33 -6.89 24.68
CA GLY A 142 -24.74 -6.15 23.49
C GLY A 142 -23.56 -5.45 22.83
N SER A 143 -23.69 -5.06 21.57
CA SER A 143 -22.66 -4.24 20.92
C SER A 143 -23.20 -3.28 19.86
N ILE A 144 -22.56 -2.13 19.75
CA ILE A 144 -22.78 -1.14 18.69
C ILE A 144 -21.52 -1.06 17.83
N ARG A 145 -21.66 -1.35 16.54
CA ARG A 145 -20.58 -1.28 15.54
C ARG A 145 -20.88 -0.22 14.52
N VAL A 146 -19.96 0.70 14.30
CA VAL A 146 -20.09 1.74 13.27
C VAL A 146 -19.01 1.51 12.21
N VAL A 147 -19.46 1.30 10.97
CA VAL A 147 -18.58 1.00 9.84
C VAL A 147 -18.78 2.04 8.75
N ARG A 148 -17.69 2.71 8.35
CA ARG A 148 -17.64 3.55 7.16
C ARG A 148 -16.59 2.99 6.22
N GLN A 149 -17.04 2.34 5.15
CA GLN A 149 -16.13 1.84 4.12
C GLN A 149 -15.81 2.95 3.13
N CYS A 150 -14.52 3.17 2.84
CA CYS A 150 -14.11 4.09 1.79
C CYS A 150 -12.85 3.59 1.07
N PRO A 151 -12.59 4.04 -0.17
CA PRO A 151 -11.40 3.65 -0.93
C PRO A 151 -10.07 4.02 -0.27
N LYS A 152 -10.09 4.85 0.78
CA LYS A 152 -8.92 5.33 1.52
C LYS A 152 -8.70 4.62 2.87
N GLY A 153 -9.37 3.51 3.13
CA GLY A 153 -9.14 2.67 4.31
C GLY A 153 -10.24 2.72 5.37
N GLY A 154 -11.28 3.53 5.18
CA GLY A 154 -12.49 3.54 6.02
C GLY A 154 -12.24 3.77 7.52
N GLY A 155 -13.24 3.45 8.33
CA GLY A 155 -13.16 3.33 9.78
C GLY A 155 -14.17 2.29 10.27
N ASP A 156 -13.82 1.53 11.29
CA ASP A 156 -14.64 0.47 11.89
C ASP A 156 -14.40 0.46 13.39
N VAL A 157 -15.43 0.78 14.17
CA VAL A 157 -15.35 0.87 15.64
C VAL A 157 -16.49 0.09 16.25
N LEU A 158 -16.16 -0.73 17.26
CA LEU A 158 -17.08 -1.59 18.00
C LEU A 158 -17.02 -1.24 19.49
N VAL A 159 -18.17 -0.96 20.10
CA VAL A 159 -18.31 -0.76 21.55
C VAL A 159 -19.24 -1.85 22.11
N TYR A 160 -18.84 -2.45 23.23
CA TYR A 160 -19.62 -3.45 23.94
C TYR A 160 -20.44 -2.81 25.07
N VAL A 161 -21.61 -3.38 25.34
CA VAL A 161 -22.56 -2.96 26.36
C VAL A 161 -22.92 -4.17 27.23
N THR A 162 -22.78 -4.06 28.54
CA THR A 162 -23.16 -5.13 29.47
C THR A 162 -24.63 -4.98 29.86
N ILE A 163 -25.46 -5.98 29.57
CA ILE A 163 -26.91 -5.96 29.85
C ILE A 163 -27.21 -6.89 31.03
N GLU A 164 -27.66 -6.30 32.13
CA GLU A 164 -28.05 -7.02 33.35
C GLU A 164 -29.53 -7.46 33.29
N PRO A 165 -29.89 -8.61 33.88
CA PRO A 165 -31.28 -9.06 33.91
C PRO A 165 -32.15 -8.09 34.71
N SER A 166 -33.32 -7.75 34.17
CA SER A 166 -34.34 -6.94 34.83
C SER A 166 -34.70 -7.55 36.20
N GLY A 167 -34.40 -6.84 37.29
CA GLY A 167 -34.80 -7.22 38.64
C GLY A 167 -33.74 -7.89 39.53
N ALA A 168 -32.44 -7.77 39.23
CA ALA A 168 -31.40 -8.14 40.19
C ALA A 168 -31.31 -7.09 41.32
N VAL A 169 -32.05 -7.31 42.41
CA VAL A 169 -31.92 -6.52 43.66
C VAL A 169 -30.47 -6.59 44.14
N ALA A 170 -29.80 -5.44 44.17
CA ALA A 170 -28.51 -5.25 44.78
C ALA A 170 -28.53 -5.74 46.24
N SER A 171 -27.72 -6.76 46.56
CA SER A 171 -27.39 -7.09 47.95
C SER A 171 -26.15 -6.28 48.38
N PRO A 172 -26.15 -5.65 49.56
CA PRO A 172 -25.01 -4.89 50.06
C PRO A 172 -23.88 -5.84 50.54
N PRO A 173 -22.64 -5.36 50.71
CA PRO A 173 -21.51 -6.22 51.00
C PRO A 173 -21.54 -6.70 52.46
N VAL A 174 -21.32 -7.99 52.68
CA VAL A 174 -21.07 -8.55 54.02
C VAL A 174 -19.56 -8.79 54.16
N PRO A 175 -18.92 -8.33 55.26
CA PRO A 175 -17.51 -8.59 55.53
C PRO A 175 -17.32 -9.87 56.35
N GLY A 176 -16.20 -10.56 56.09
CA GLY A 176 -15.36 -11.21 57.11
C GLY A 176 -15.81 -12.51 57.80
N GLU A 177 -14.95 -13.51 57.66
CA GLU A 177 -14.54 -14.54 58.64
C GLU A 177 -15.17 -15.95 58.67
N THR A 178 -14.21 -16.89 58.57
CA THR A 178 -14.02 -18.19 59.25
C THR A 178 -14.75 -19.46 58.77
N ASP A 179 -13.87 -20.37 58.31
CA ASP A 179 -13.69 -21.77 58.73
C ASP A 179 -14.59 -22.90 58.19
N ASP A 180 -13.85 -23.92 57.72
CA ASP A 180 -14.07 -25.36 57.73
C ASP A 180 -14.89 -26.09 56.65
N GLU A 181 -14.11 -26.94 55.95
CA GLU A 181 -14.34 -28.34 55.56
C GLU A 181 -15.49 -28.80 54.62
N GLU A 182 -15.01 -29.47 53.57
CA GLU A 182 -15.47 -30.75 53.00
C GLU A 182 -16.50 -30.84 51.86
N ALA A 183 -16.07 -31.65 50.88
CA ALA A 183 -16.83 -32.61 50.05
C ALA A 183 -17.59 -32.15 48.79
N VAL A 184 -16.93 -32.41 47.66
CA VAL A 184 -17.41 -32.83 46.31
C VAL A 184 -18.24 -34.15 46.43
N PRO A 185 -19.04 -34.69 45.44
CA PRO A 185 -19.31 -34.32 44.02
C PRO A 185 -20.80 -34.40 43.54
N ALA A 186 -21.00 -34.07 42.25
CA ALA A 186 -21.59 -34.95 41.19
C ALA A 186 -22.80 -34.37 40.41
N ALA A 187 -22.64 -34.32 39.08
CA ALA A 187 -23.71 -34.33 38.07
C ALA A 187 -24.49 -35.68 38.11
N PRO A 188 -25.66 -35.86 37.45
CA PRO A 188 -25.69 -36.20 36.01
C PRO A 188 -27.04 -35.78 35.30
N PRO A 189 -27.58 -36.43 34.22
CA PRO A 189 -27.70 -35.79 32.90
C PRO A 189 -29.09 -35.92 32.17
N THR A 190 -29.16 -35.30 30.98
CA THR A 190 -29.82 -35.72 29.71
C THR A 190 -31.34 -35.95 29.56
N ASP A 191 -31.77 -35.56 28.35
CA ASP A 191 -32.84 -36.09 27.47
C ASP A 191 -34.30 -35.63 27.66
N GLU A 192 -34.86 -35.06 26.58
CA GLU A 192 -36.09 -35.51 25.87
C GLU A 192 -36.55 -34.38 24.92
N ALA A 193 -36.43 -34.55 23.60
CA ALA A 193 -37.34 -35.27 22.70
C ALA A 193 -38.53 -34.40 22.23
N ASN A 194 -38.47 -34.07 20.95
CA ASN A 194 -39.48 -33.35 20.16
C ASN A 194 -40.48 -34.38 19.57
N PRO A 195 -41.80 -34.08 19.48
CA PRO A 195 -42.71 -34.86 18.64
C PRO A 195 -43.17 -34.10 17.37
N PRO A 196 -43.76 -34.81 16.39
CA PRO A 196 -43.62 -34.50 14.97
C PRO A 196 -44.88 -33.93 14.29
N ALA A 197 -44.69 -33.67 12.99
CA ALA A 197 -45.62 -33.19 11.98
C ALA A 197 -46.85 -34.07 11.73
N ASP A 198 -47.92 -33.45 11.22
CA ASP A 198 -48.96 -34.10 10.42
C ASP A 198 -49.43 -33.17 9.27
N ASP A 199 -49.46 -33.77 8.08
CA ASP A 199 -49.98 -33.29 6.79
C ASP A 199 -51.51 -33.25 6.75
N ALA A 200 -52.11 -32.30 6.04
CA ALA A 200 -53.36 -32.52 5.28
C ALA A 200 -53.70 -31.40 4.27
N GLY A 201 -53.66 -31.74 2.98
CA GLY A 201 -54.81 -31.58 2.08
C GLY A 201 -55.09 -30.23 1.40
N ALA A 202 -54.77 -30.14 0.11
CA ALA A 202 -55.34 -29.17 -0.85
C ALA A 202 -56.83 -29.45 -1.16
N PRO A 203 -57.55 -28.49 -1.78
CA PRO A 203 -57.81 -28.65 -3.22
C PRO A 203 -57.73 -27.35 -4.05
N ALA A 204 -57.71 -27.57 -5.37
CA ALA A 204 -57.43 -26.62 -6.45
C ALA A 204 -58.56 -25.64 -6.80
N GLY A 205 -58.19 -24.49 -7.39
CA GLY A 205 -59.07 -23.65 -8.21
C GLY A 205 -58.60 -22.20 -8.39
N GLU A 206 -58.39 -21.81 -9.65
CA GLU A 206 -58.55 -20.45 -10.22
C GLU A 206 -57.35 -19.47 -10.16
N ASP A 207 -56.72 -19.35 -11.35
CA ASP A 207 -56.44 -18.11 -12.08
C ASP A 207 -55.64 -17.01 -11.36
N GLY A 208 -54.31 -17.09 -11.49
CA GLY A 208 -53.39 -16.00 -11.15
C GLY A 208 -52.12 -16.10 -11.96
N GLU A 209 -52.00 -15.25 -12.98
CA GLU A 209 -50.79 -15.03 -13.77
C GLU A 209 -49.68 -14.44 -12.87
N GLU A 210 -48.96 -15.30 -12.15
CA GLU A 210 -47.81 -14.88 -11.36
C GLU A 210 -46.58 -14.83 -12.27
N ALA A 211 -46.31 -13.61 -12.74
CA ALA A 211 -45.14 -13.26 -13.53
C ALA A 211 -43.88 -13.83 -12.85
N SER A 212 -43.23 -14.79 -13.51
CA SER A 212 -41.91 -15.28 -13.12
C SER A 212 -40.94 -14.09 -13.05
N VAL A 213 -40.61 -13.65 -11.84
CA VAL A 213 -39.49 -12.74 -11.60
C VAL A 213 -38.25 -13.46 -12.14
N PRO A 214 -37.59 -12.95 -13.20
CA PRO A 214 -36.35 -13.56 -13.64
C PRO A 214 -35.35 -13.48 -12.48
N PRO A 215 -34.51 -14.52 -12.27
CA PRO A 215 -33.50 -14.48 -11.22
C PRO A 215 -32.71 -13.17 -11.37
N ALA A 216 -32.63 -12.39 -10.30
CA ALA A 216 -31.91 -11.14 -10.26
C ALA A 216 -30.54 -11.34 -10.92
N ALA A 217 -30.28 -10.59 -12.00
CA ALA A 217 -28.99 -10.59 -12.67
C ALA A 217 -27.90 -10.38 -11.60
N PRO A 218 -26.73 -11.05 -11.71
CA PRO A 218 -25.68 -10.91 -10.71
C PRO A 218 -25.38 -9.42 -10.51
N THR A 219 -25.68 -8.91 -9.31
CA THR A 219 -25.58 -7.49 -8.93
C THR A 219 -24.12 -7.04 -8.72
N GLY A 220 -23.16 -7.81 -9.25
CA GLY A 220 -21.75 -7.49 -9.21
C GLY A 220 -21.29 -6.82 -10.51
N PRO A 221 -20.24 -5.98 -10.46
CA PRO A 221 -19.68 -5.39 -11.67
C PRO A 221 -19.24 -6.51 -12.62
N THR A 222 -19.52 -6.34 -13.92
CA THR A 222 -18.98 -7.26 -14.93
C THR A 222 -17.46 -7.18 -14.94
N PHE A 223 -16.78 -8.23 -15.43
CA PHE A 223 -15.31 -8.24 -15.53
C PHE A 223 -14.77 -7.00 -16.27
N GLY A 224 -15.45 -6.56 -17.34
CA GLY A 224 -15.05 -5.39 -18.13
C GLY A 224 -15.16 -4.09 -17.33
N GLU A 225 -16.24 -3.91 -16.57
CA GLU A 225 -16.43 -2.75 -15.71
C GLU A 225 -15.39 -2.71 -14.59
N ALA A 226 -15.23 -3.80 -13.85
CA ALA A 226 -14.24 -3.91 -12.78
C ALA A 226 -12.81 -3.68 -13.29
N LEU A 227 -12.47 -4.19 -14.48
CA LEU A 227 -11.16 -3.98 -15.10
C LEU A 227 -10.96 -2.52 -15.50
N SER A 228 -11.97 -1.90 -16.12
CA SER A 228 -11.90 -0.50 -16.52
C SER A 228 -11.74 0.43 -15.31
N GLU A 229 -12.47 0.14 -14.23
CA GLU A 229 -12.38 0.85 -12.97
C GLU A 229 -10.98 0.68 -12.36
N ALA A 230 -10.46 -0.54 -12.30
CA ALA A 230 -9.12 -0.81 -11.79
C ALA A 230 -8.01 -0.11 -12.59
N LEU A 231 -8.14 -0.06 -13.91
CA LEU A 231 -7.18 0.65 -14.78
C LEU A 231 -7.33 2.17 -14.71
N SER A 232 -8.52 2.68 -14.36
CA SER A 232 -8.77 4.11 -14.20
C SER A 232 -8.21 4.68 -12.90
N GLN A 233 -7.82 3.82 -11.95
CA GLN A 233 -7.26 4.24 -10.68
C GLN A 233 -5.97 5.08 -10.87
N PRO A 234 -5.89 6.31 -10.33
CA PRO A 234 -4.78 7.23 -10.59
C PRO A 234 -3.40 6.66 -10.26
N TYR A 235 -3.29 5.86 -9.20
CA TYR A 235 -2.02 5.25 -8.80
C TYR A 235 -1.60 4.09 -9.71
N VAL A 236 -2.56 3.33 -10.27
CA VAL A 236 -2.28 2.27 -11.26
C VAL A 236 -1.73 2.91 -12.53
N ILE A 237 -2.36 3.99 -13.00
CA ILE A 237 -1.89 4.77 -14.15
C ILE A 237 -0.46 5.29 -13.89
N ALA A 238 -0.21 5.89 -12.73
CA ALA A 238 1.11 6.41 -12.37
C ALA A 238 2.16 5.30 -12.28
N LEU A 239 1.83 4.14 -11.71
CA LEU A 239 2.69 2.96 -11.66
C LEU A 239 3.06 2.51 -13.07
N LEU A 240 2.07 2.31 -13.94
CA LEU A 240 2.30 1.91 -15.34
C LEU A 240 3.14 2.95 -16.10
N ALA A 241 2.83 4.24 -15.92
CA ALA A 241 3.58 5.32 -16.56
C ALA A 241 5.06 5.33 -16.13
N LEU A 242 5.36 5.18 -14.83
CA LEU A 242 6.73 5.09 -14.33
C LEU A 242 7.47 3.86 -14.85
N MET A 243 6.77 2.72 -14.96
CA MET A 243 7.31 1.48 -15.50
C MET A 243 7.66 1.60 -16.99
N ILE A 244 6.76 2.17 -17.78
CA ILE A 244 6.94 2.42 -19.21
C ILE A 244 8.06 3.44 -19.42
N ALA A 245 8.04 4.56 -18.70
CA ALA A 245 9.07 5.59 -18.77
C ALA A 245 10.45 5.05 -18.36
N GLY A 246 10.50 4.24 -17.29
CA GLY A 246 11.74 3.60 -16.84
C GLY A 246 12.28 2.59 -17.85
N THR A 247 11.41 1.81 -18.47
CA THR A 247 11.77 0.88 -19.56
C THR A 247 12.29 1.63 -20.77
N PHE A 248 11.62 2.70 -21.19
CA PHE A 248 12.04 3.53 -22.31
C PHE A 248 13.39 4.21 -22.03
N ALA A 249 13.56 4.78 -20.84
CA ALA A 249 14.82 5.36 -20.40
C ALA A 249 15.95 4.31 -20.34
N LEU A 250 15.62 3.08 -19.91
CA LEU A 250 16.55 1.96 -19.87
C LEU A 250 16.97 1.50 -21.27
N ALA A 251 16.04 1.43 -22.22
CA ALA A 251 16.32 1.06 -23.61
C ALA A 251 17.09 2.16 -24.37
N ARG A 252 16.75 3.44 -24.16
CA ARG A 252 17.40 4.59 -24.82
C ARG A 252 18.70 5.05 -24.15
N GLY A 253 19.06 4.48 -23.00
CA GLY A 253 20.25 4.88 -22.26
C GLY A 253 20.12 6.23 -21.55
N TYR A 254 18.89 6.72 -21.29
CA TYR A 254 18.63 7.95 -20.56
C TYR A 254 18.74 7.76 -19.04
N ARG A 255 19.95 7.45 -18.58
CA ARG A 255 20.25 7.05 -17.19
C ARG A 255 20.00 8.13 -16.15
N ARG A 256 20.09 9.41 -16.54
CA ARG A 256 19.83 10.55 -15.65
C ARG A 256 18.36 10.66 -15.25
N ALA A 257 17.44 9.99 -15.95
CA ALA A 257 16.02 10.00 -15.61
C ALA A 257 15.70 9.20 -14.33
N ARG A 258 16.53 8.21 -13.98
CA ARG A 258 16.29 7.31 -12.84
C ARG A 258 16.07 8.04 -11.50
N PRO A 259 16.93 8.97 -11.04
CA PRO A 259 16.69 9.68 -9.79
C PRO A 259 15.38 10.48 -9.81
N PHE A 260 14.97 11.04 -10.96
CA PHE A 260 13.69 11.74 -11.06
C PHE A 260 12.50 10.77 -10.96
N ALA A 261 12.57 9.62 -11.62
CA ALA A 261 11.55 8.57 -11.50
C ALA A 261 11.43 8.06 -10.07
N MET A 262 12.56 7.85 -9.37
CA MET A 262 12.57 7.47 -7.95
C MET A 262 11.97 8.57 -7.06
N LEU A 263 12.23 9.85 -7.35
CA LEU A 263 11.67 10.95 -6.58
C LEU A 263 10.15 11.05 -6.76
N ILE A 264 9.67 10.90 -8.01
CA ILE A 264 8.23 10.87 -8.31
C ILE A 264 7.56 9.67 -7.63
N SER A 265 8.17 8.48 -7.73
CA SER A 265 7.71 7.28 -7.03
C SER A 265 7.61 7.51 -5.52
N LEU A 266 8.65 8.08 -4.90
CA LEU A 266 8.68 8.32 -3.46
C LEU A 266 7.60 9.31 -3.01
N GLY A 267 7.48 10.44 -3.70
CA GLY A 267 6.51 11.48 -3.34
C GLY A 267 5.07 11.11 -3.68
N PHE A 268 4.81 10.63 -4.90
CA PHE A 268 3.47 10.32 -5.37
C PHE A 268 2.99 8.94 -4.90
N LEU A 269 3.69 7.85 -5.28
CA LEU A 269 3.26 6.49 -4.93
C LEU A 269 3.52 6.13 -3.46
N GLY A 270 4.52 6.75 -2.83
CA GLY A 270 4.79 6.58 -1.40
C GLY A 270 3.88 7.48 -0.56
N PHE A 271 4.24 8.76 -0.42
CA PHE A 271 3.59 9.65 0.55
C PHE A 271 2.20 10.16 0.15
N TYR A 272 1.92 10.39 -1.15
CA TYR A 272 0.62 10.92 -1.57
C TYR A 272 -0.48 9.86 -1.65
N VAL A 273 -0.16 8.70 -2.22
CA VAL A 273 -1.09 7.55 -2.31
C VAL A 273 -1.16 6.78 -0.99
N GLY A 274 -0.10 6.84 -0.17
CA GLY A 274 0.05 6.02 1.03
C GLY A 274 0.64 4.65 0.72
N GLY A 275 1.07 3.94 1.76
CA GLY A 275 1.65 2.59 1.65
C GLY A 275 0.65 1.51 1.21
N CYS A 276 -0.65 1.80 1.19
CA CYS A 276 -1.73 0.79 1.10
C CYS A 276 -2.33 0.51 -0.30
N PRO A 277 -1.68 0.87 -1.40
CA PRO A 277 -1.67 -0.04 -2.55
C PRO A 277 -0.24 -0.52 -2.82
N CYS A 278 0.40 -1.16 -1.82
CA CYS A 278 1.69 -1.81 -2.05
C CYS A 278 1.49 -3.13 -2.81
N PRO A 279 2.35 -3.46 -3.79
CA PRO A 279 2.20 -4.72 -4.51
C PRO A 279 2.53 -5.97 -3.68
N VAL A 280 3.01 -5.80 -2.44
CA VAL A 280 3.09 -6.91 -1.46
C VAL A 280 1.70 -7.23 -0.92
N GLY A 281 0.90 -6.22 -0.54
CA GLY A 281 -0.51 -6.42 -0.18
C GLY A 281 -1.31 -7.01 -1.35
N ALA A 282 -1.10 -6.51 -2.57
CA ALA A 282 -1.73 -7.06 -3.77
C ALA A 282 -1.42 -8.56 -3.98
N LEU A 283 -0.19 -8.99 -3.63
CA LEU A 283 0.18 -10.40 -3.65
C LEU A 283 -0.66 -11.22 -2.65
N GLN A 284 -0.86 -10.73 -1.43
CA GLN A 284 -1.66 -11.43 -0.42
C GLN A 284 -3.13 -11.47 -0.80
N HIS A 285 -3.71 -10.35 -1.22
CA HIS A 285 -5.10 -10.30 -1.67
C HIS A 285 -5.36 -11.26 -2.84
N ALA A 286 -4.42 -11.36 -3.79
CA ALA A 286 -4.53 -12.32 -4.88
C ALA A 286 -4.55 -13.79 -4.38
N PHE A 287 -3.89 -14.12 -3.27
CA PHE A 287 -3.93 -15.46 -2.69
C PHE A 287 -5.14 -15.72 -1.79
N ILE A 288 -5.59 -14.72 -1.03
CA ILE A 288 -6.77 -14.84 -0.13
C ILE A 288 -8.04 -15.04 -0.95
N TRP A 289 -8.20 -14.23 -2.00
CA TRP A 289 -9.42 -14.14 -2.81
C TRP A 289 -9.34 -14.98 -4.08
N LEU A 290 -8.67 -16.13 -4.00
CA LEU A 290 -8.52 -17.07 -5.11
C LEU A 290 -9.93 -17.51 -5.59
N GLY A 291 -10.40 -16.94 -6.70
CA GLY A 291 -11.73 -17.23 -7.27
C GLY A 291 -12.68 -16.04 -7.34
N ASP A 292 -12.53 -15.01 -6.49
CA ASP A 292 -13.28 -13.74 -6.62
C ASP A 292 -12.38 -12.65 -7.24
N VAL A 293 -12.32 -12.66 -8.57
CA VAL A 293 -11.51 -11.70 -9.34
C VAL A 293 -12.22 -10.35 -9.45
N THR A 294 -13.55 -10.35 -9.55
CA THR A 294 -14.36 -9.15 -9.80
C THR A 294 -14.37 -8.20 -8.62
N GLY A 295 -14.52 -8.71 -7.37
CA GLY A 295 -14.52 -7.85 -6.19
C GLY A 295 -13.16 -7.23 -5.87
N HIS A 296 -12.08 -7.84 -6.37
CA HIS A 296 -10.70 -7.52 -5.97
C HIS A 296 -9.81 -7.15 -7.16
N MET A 297 -10.43 -6.73 -8.28
CA MET A 297 -9.80 -6.53 -9.58
C MET A 297 -8.57 -5.63 -9.52
N VAL A 298 -8.63 -4.59 -8.70
CA VAL A 298 -7.54 -3.63 -8.49
C VAL A 298 -6.23 -4.31 -8.06
N ALA A 299 -6.30 -5.20 -7.07
CA ALA A 299 -5.13 -5.95 -6.59
C ALA A 299 -4.59 -6.88 -7.68
N TYR A 300 -5.48 -7.55 -8.42
CA TYR A 300 -5.11 -8.42 -9.53
C TYR A 300 -4.44 -7.66 -10.68
N VAL A 301 -4.99 -6.51 -11.09
CA VAL A 301 -4.44 -5.66 -12.15
C VAL A 301 -3.07 -5.14 -11.75
N GLN A 302 -2.90 -4.68 -10.51
CA GLN A 302 -1.62 -4.21 -10.02
C GLN A 302 -0.57 -5.34 -9.97
N LEU A 303 -0.93 -6.51 -9.44
CA LEU A 303 -0.02 -7.66 -9.37
C LEU A 303 0.34 -8.17 -10.77
N ALA A 304 -0.66 -8.30 -11.64
CA ALA A 304 -0.47 -8.70 -13.03
C ALA A 304 0.45 -7.71 -13.76
N ALA A 305 0.26 -6.39 -13.58
CA ALA A 305 1.12 -5.39 -14.20
C ALA A 305 2.60 -5.56 -13.82
N VAL A 306 2.92 -5.77 -12.53
CA VAL A 306 4.31 -5.95 -12.08
C VAL A 306 4.89 -7.31 -12.49
N VAL A 307 4.09 -8.38 -12.51
CA VAL A 307 4.51 -9.72 -12.96
C VAL A 307 4.74 -9.75 -14.47
N LEU A 308 3.83 -9.19 -15.26
CA LEU A 308 3.97 -9.07 -16.71
C LEU A 308 5.19 -8.22 -17.06
N ALA A 309 5.41 -7.11 -16.37
CA ALA A 309 6.64 -6.33 -16.54
C ALA A 309 7.89 -7.17 -16.22
N ALA A 310 7.87 -7.98 -15.16
CA ALA A 310 8.96 -8.90 -14.84
C ALA A 310 9.23 -9.93 -15.94
N LEU A 311 8.18 -10.48 -16.57
CA LEU A 311 8.27 -11.41 -17.68
C LEU A 311 8.73 -10.77 -18.99
N ILE A 312 8.42 -9.51 -19.24
CA ILE A 312 8.82 -8.86 -20.50
C ILE A 312 10.19 -8.21 -20.33
N VAL A 313 10.33 -7.30 -19.38
CA VAL A 313 11.51 -6.42 -19.23
C VAL A 313 12.35 -6.70 -17.98
N GLY A 314 11.87 -7.56 -17.08
CA GLY A 314 12.46 -7.82 -15.77
C GLY A 314 11.91 -6.88 -14.70
N ARG A 315 12.50 -6.90 -13.50
CA ARG A 315 12.08 -6.15 -12.31
C ARG A 315 12.37 -4.65 -12.40
N VAL A 316 11.94 -4.03 -13.50
CA VAL A 316 12.02 -2.58 -13.70
C VAL A 316 11.20 -1.83 -12.64
N PHE A 317 10.17 -2.47 -12.06
CA PHE A 317 9.41 -1.95 -10.91
C PHE A 317 10.31 -1.57 -9.74
N CYS A 318 11.11 -2.52 -9.27
CA CYS A 318 12.04 -2.30 -8.16
C CYS A 318 13.11 -1.23 -8.50
N GLY A 319 13.48 -1.10 -9.77
CA GLY A 319 14.52 -0.17 -10.21
C GLY A 319 14.06 1.25 -10.54
N TRP A 320 12.76 1.44 -10.87
CA TRP A 320 12.22 2.68 -11.47
C TRP A 320 10.90 3.19 -10.87
N ALA A 321 10.09 2.35 -10.22
CA ALA A 321 8.73 2.71 -9.79
C ALA A 321 8.40 2.39 -8.31
N CYS A 322 9.18 1.55 -7.63
CA CYS A 322 8.92 1.15 -6.26
C CYS A 322 9.30 2.24 -5.24
N PRO A 323 8.38 2.72 -4.38
CA PRO A 323 8.65 3.80 -3.43
C PRO A 323 9.61 3.38 -2.30
N MET A 324 9.53 2.13 -1.83
CA MET A 324 10.51 1.61 -0.86
C MET A 324 11.91 1.45 -1.47
N GLY A 325 11.97 1.02 -2.73
CA GLY A 325 13.22 1.02 -3.49
C GLY A 325 13.80 2.42 -3.64
N ALA A 326 12.96 3.43 -3.89
CA ALA A 326 13.37 4.82 -3.94
C ALA A 326 13.89 5.34 -2.59
N THR A 327 13.21 5.00 -1.50
CA THR A 327 13.65 5.33 -0.13
C THR A 327 15.07 4.84 0.11
N GLN A 328 15.33 3.56 -0.17
CA GLN A 328 16.66 2.97 -0.02
C GLN A 328 17.69 3.56 -0.99
N TYR A 329 17.29 3.92 -2.21
CA TYR A 329 18.17 4.57 -3.18
C TYR A 329 18.68 5.92 -2.70
N PHE A 330 17.83 6.72 -2.04
CA PHE A 330 18.22 8.03 -1.53
C PHE A 330 18.95 7.96 -0.18
N LEU A 331 18.62 6.99 0.67
CA LEU A 331 19.35 6.73 1.92
C LEU A 331 20.75 6.19 1.66
N TYR A 332 20.87 5.25 0.73
CA TYR A 332 22.15 4.63 0.41
C TYR A 332 22.99 5.55 -0.50
N ARG A 333 23.83 6.39 0.11
CA ARG A 333 24.72 7.29 -0.63
C ARG A 333 26.14 6.75 -0.71
N LYS A 334 26.59 6.42 -1.93
CA LYS A 334 28.00 6.13 -2.19
C LYS A 334 28.82 7.43 -2.19
N GLU A 335 29.35 7.83 -1.03
CA GLU A 335 30.32 8.93 -0.99
C GLU A 335 31.60 8.53 -1.73
N PRO A 336 32.03 9.32 -2.73
CA PRO A 336 33.31 9.13 -3.40
C PRO A 336 34.45 9.63 -2.52
N GLY A 337 35.47 8.80 -2.28
CA GLY A 337 36.75 9.22 -1.71
C GLY A 337 36.97 8.94 -0.22
N LYS A 338 35.95 8.57 0.56
CA LYS A 338 36.15 8.09 1.94
C LYS A 338 36.10 6.56 1.99
N LYS A 339 37.22 5.94 2.36
CA LYS A 339 37.30 4.54 2.86
C LYS A 339 36.62 4.40 4.23
N ALA A 340 35.47 5.05 4.43
CA ALA A 340 34.68 4.79 5.62
C ALA A 340 34.39 3.28 5.62
N ARG A 341 34.71 2.62 6.73
CA ARG A 341 34.61 1.17 6.96
C ARG A 341 33.18 0.73 6.71
N ARG A 342 32.82 0.53 5.45
CA ARG A 342 31.52 0.01 5.05
C ARG A 342 31.56 -1.47 5.29
N PHE A 343 30.53 -1.97 5.94
CA PHE A 343 30.31 -3.40 6.11
C PHE A 343 29.99 -3.97 4.72
N GLU A 344 31.02 -4.36 3.98
CA GLU A 344 30.88 -4.99 2.68
C GLU A 344 30.51 -6.46 2.91
N ILE A 345 29.27 -6.81 2.59
CA ILE A 345 28.82 -8.21 2.60
C ILE A 345 29.63 -8.96 1.55
N SER A 346 30.36 -10.00 1.97
CA SER A 346 31.08 -10.87 1.06
C SER A 346 30.12 -11.58 0.10
N ARG A 347 30.60 -12.01 -1.06
CA ARG A 347 29.74 -12.70 -2.04
C ARG A 347 29.14 -13.99 -1.51
N GLU A 348 29.86 -14.71 -0.66
CA GLU A 348 29.38 -15.94 -0.02
C GLU A 348 28.20 -15.65 0.90
N GLN A 349 28.33 -14.65 1.78
CA GLN A 349 27.23 -14.20 2.64
C GLN A 349 26.03 -13.71 1.81
N HIS A 350 26.26 -12.98 0.72
CA HIS A 350 25.18 -12.55 -0.17
C HIS A 350 24.44 -13.74 -0.80
N ASN A 351 25.17 -14.76 -1.24
CA ASN A 351 24.61 -15.95 -1.89
C ASN A 351 23.72 -16.77 -0.95
N VAL A 352 24.03 -16.76 0.35
CA VAL A 352 23.17 -17.38 1.39
C VAL A 352 22.00 -16.46 1.73
N LEU A 353 22.26 -15.19 2.05
CA LEU A 353 21.26 -14.27 2.57
C LEU A 353 20.16 -13.94 1.55
N ARG A 354 20.45 -14.00 0.24
CA ARG A 354 19.44 -13.84 -0.82
C ARG A 354 18.36 -14.93 -0.81
N TRP A 355 18.58 -16.07 -0.17
CA TRP A 355 17.54 -17.09 -0.01
C TRP A 355 16.48 -16.69 1.02
N MET A 356 16.80 -15.77 1.94
CA MET A 356 15.88 -15.34 2.99
C MET A 356 14.56 -14.79 2.44
N LYS A 357 14.57 -14.00 1.35
CA LYS A 357 13.33 -13.48 0.73
C LYS A 357 12.42 -14.60 0.18
N TYR A 358 12.99 -15.75 -0.20
CA TYR A 358 12.21 -16.90 -0.65
C TYR A 358 11.61 -17.65 0.54
N VAL A 359 12.34 -17.75 1.65
CA VAL A 359 11.79 -18.25 2.92
C VAL A 359 10.64 -17.37 3.39
N VAL A 360 10.83 -16.04 3.38
CA VAL A 360 9.77 -15.07 3.72
C VAL A 360 8.57 -15.23 2.80
N LEU A 361 8.77 -15.41 1.48
CA LEU A 361 7.68 -15.65 0.55
C LEU A 361 6.91 -16.94 0.88
N VAL A 362 7.59 -18.06 1.13
CA VAL A 362 6.95 -19.34 1.44
C VAL A 362 6.18 -19.26 2.76
N VAL A 363 6.79 -18.68 3.80
CA VAL A 363 6.14 -18.48 5.10
C VAL A 363 4.93 -17.57 4.97
N LEU A 364 5.05 -16.44 4.26
CA LEU A 364 3.95 -15.50 4.05
C LEU A 364 2.78 -16.16 3.32
N VAL A 365 3.04 -16.87 2.22
CA VAL A 365 1.99 -17.58 1.47
C VAL A 365 1.37 -18.68 2.33
N GLY A 366 2.18 -19.45 3.06
CA GLY A 366 1.69 -20.47 3.98
C GLY A 366 0.77 -19.90 5.06
N LEU A 367 1.19 -18.83 5.74
CA LEU A 367 0.38 -18.16 6.75
C LEU A 367 -0.92 -17.61 6.17
N VAL A 368 -0.86 -16.93 5.01
CA VAL A 368 -2.04 -16.38 4.34
C VAL A 368 -3.04 -17.48 3.94
N LEU A 369 -2.55 -18.64 3.48
CA LEU A 369 -3.42 -19.77 3.14
C LEU A 369 -4.08 -20.41 4.37
N LEU A 370 -3.38 -20.41 5.51
CA LEU A 370 -3.87 -20.96 6.78
C LEU A 370 -4.84 -20.01 7.50
N THR A 371 -4.52 -18.72 7.59
CA THR A 371 -5.31 -17.73 8.34
C THR A 371 -6.38 -17.06 7.49
N ARG A 372 -6.23 -17.06 6.15
CA ARG A 372 -7.05 -16.28 5.20
C ARG A 372 -7.06 -14.78 5.50
N GLN A 373 -6.03 -14.28 6.18
CA GLN A 373 -5.88 -12.88 6.55
C GLN A 373 -4.58 -12.29 5.98
N PRO A 374 -4.52 -10.97 5.70
CA PRO A 374 -3.35 -10.32 5.17
C PRO A 374 -2.29 -10.06 6.26
N VAL A 375 -1.69 -11.12 6.83
CA VAL A 375 -0.76 -11.08 7.97
C VAL A 375 0.40 -10.07 7.85
N PHE A 376 0.88 -9.78 6.64
CA PHE A 376 1.94 -8.78 6.45
C PHE A 376 1.50 -7.35 6.78
N GLU A 377 0.20 -7.04 6.72
CA GLU A 377 -0.31 -5.69 6.99
C GLU A 377 0.04 -5.24 8.43
N ASP A 378 -0.03 -6.16 9.39
CA ASP A 378 0.26 -5.90 10.80
C ASP A 378 1.76 -5.67 11.08
N ILE A 379 2.62 -6.03 10.14
CA ILE A 379 4.08 -5.88 10.24
C ILE A 379 4.65 -5.03 9.10
N ASP A 380 3.82 -4.32 8.34
CA ASP A 380 4.25 -3.67 7.10
C ASP A 380 5.08 -2.40 7.36
N PRO A 381 6.39 -2.39 7.04
CA PRO A 381 7.21 -1.18 7.19
C PRO A 381 6.82 -0.09 6.16
N PHE A 382 6.12 -0.42 5.08
CA PHE A 382 5.61 0.55 4.11
C PHE A 382 4.49 1.37 4.72
N LYS A 383 3.55 0.73 5.45
CA LYS A 383 2.46 1.40 6.14
C LYS A 383 3.00 2.40 7.16
N ALA A 384 3.92 1.95 8.03
CA ALA A 384 4.55 2.82 9.02
C ALA A 384 5.28 4.03 8.38
N LEU A 385 6.02 3.81 7.29
CA LEU A 385 6.79 4.89 6.65
C LEU A 385 5.92 5.86 5.85
N PHE A 386 5.07 5.33 4.96
CA PHE A 386 4.38 6.14 3.96
C PHE A 386 3.06 6.71 4.45
N ASN A 387 2.42 6.07 5.44
CA ASN A 387 1.25 6.64 6.12
C ASN A 387 1.65 7.49 7.33
N LEU A 388 2.96 7.57 7.65
CA LEU A 388 3.50 8.31 8.79
C LEU A 388 2.88 7.89 10.13
N ASP A 389 2.52 6.60 10.22
CA ASP A 389 2.03 5.94 11.42
C ASP A 389 3.22 5.41 12.23
N PHE A 390 3.61 6.18 13.24
CA PHE A 390 4.73 5.88 14.14
C PHE A 390 4.26 5.33 15.49
N SER A 391 3.16 4.57 15.50
CA SER A 391 2.75 3.80 16.67
C SER A 391 3.89 2.88 17.14
N LEU A 392 4.12 2.86 18.47
CA LEU A 392 5.14 1.99 19.07
C LEU A 392 4.69 0.53 18.90
N GLY A 393 5.38 -0.21 18.05
CA GLY A 393 5.04 -1.60 17.76
C GLY A 393 6.00 -2.25 16.77
N VAL A 394 5.63 -3.44 16.30
CA VAL A 394 6.42 -4.24 15.35
C VAL A 394 6.66 -3.50 14.03
N PRO A 395 5.69 -2.82 13.39
CA PRO A 395 5.92 -2.09 12.15
C PRO A 395 7.00 -1.00 12.26
N LEU A 396 6.95 -0.20 13.34
CA LEU A 396 7.91 0.86 13.57
C LEU A 396 9.32 0.30 13.85
N LEU A 397 9.42 -0.71 14.71
CA LEU A 397 10.69 -1.36 15.00
C LEU A 397 11.31 -1.92 13.72
N PHE A 398 10.51 -2.62 12.92
CA PHE A 398 10.97 -3.20 11.67
C PHE A 398 11.40 -2.13 10.67
N LEU A 399 10.64 -1.04 10.54
CA LEU A 399 10.99 0.10 9.71
C LEU A 399 12.34 0.69 10.15
N VAL A 400 12.51 1.02 11.43
CA VAL A 400 13.74 1.64 11.95
C VAL A 400 14.95 0.75 11.68
N VAL A 401 14.86 -0.55 11.98
CA VAL A 401 15.93 -1.51 11.70
C VAL A 401 16.22 -1.57 10.20
N LEU A 402 15.19 -1.63 9.36
CA LEU A 402 15.35 -1.71 7.91
C LEU A 402 16.02 -0.46 7.34
N LEU A 403 15.64 0.73 7.80
CA LEU A 403 16.26 1.99 7.37
C LEU A 403 17.70 2.10 7.87
N ALA A 404 17.98 1.75 9.12
CA ALA A 404 19.32 1.73 9.69
C ALA A 404 20.26 0.81 8.90
N VAL A 405 19.80 -0.41 8.60
CA VAL A 405 20.55 -1.36 7.76
C VAL A 405 20.71 -0.83 6.33
N SER A 406 19.72 -0.11 5.79
CA SER A 406 19.77 0.47 4.43
C SER A 406 20.81 1.58 4.26
N ILE A 407 21.24 2.22 5.35
CA ILE A 407 22.33 3.21 5.33
C ILE A 407 23.68 2.52 5.08
N VAL A 408 23.89 1.35 5.69
CA VAL A 408 25.17 0.62 5.63
C VAL A 408 25.22 -0.30 4.42
N ILE A 409 24.14 -1.05 4.17
CA ILE A 409 23.99 -2.01 3.08
C ILE A 409 23.00 -1.40 2.09
N GLY A 410 23.35 -1.28 0.81
CA GLY A 410 22.39 -0.77 -0.18
C GLY A 410 21.26 -1.75 -0.40
N PHE A 411 20.00 -1.32 -0.39
CA PHE A 411 18.81 -2.14 -0.76
C PHE A 411 18.62 -3.49 -0.03
N PRO A 412 18.74 -3.59 1.31
CA PRO A 412 18.57 -4.84 2.06
C PRO A 412 17.16 -5.43 1.91
N TRP A 413 16.13 -4.57 1.88
CA TRP A 413 14.74 -4.97 1.64
C TRP A 413 14.61 -5.81 0.36
N CYS A 414 14.99 -5.22 -0.78
CA CYS A 414 14.86 -5.86 -2.09
C CYS A 414 15.77 -7.08 -2.28
N LYS A 415 16.92 -7.13 -1.59
CA LYS A 415 17.88 -8.24 -1.69
C LYS A 415 17.50 -9.45 -0.84
N TYR A 416 16.99 -9.21 0.38
CA TYR A 416 16.97 -10.24 1.40
C TYR A 416 15.62 -10.50 2.04
N VAL A 417 14.66 -9.56 1.98
CA VAL A 417 13.41 -9.68 2.75
C VAL A 417 12.16 -9.64 1.89
N CYS A 418 12.15 -8.83 0.83
CA CYS A 418 10.95 -8.54 0.05
C CYS A 418 10.34 -9.78 -0.62
N PRO A 419 9.14 -10.25 -0.22
CA PRO A 419 8.50 -11.43 -0.79
C PRO A 419 8.11 -11.20 -2.26
N LEU A 420 7.62 -9.99 -2.59
CA LEU A 420 7.38 -9.60 -3.98
C LEU A 420 8.68 -9.64 -4.82
N GLY A 421 9.81 -9.24 -4.24
CA GLY A 421 11.12 -9.30 -4.91
C GLY A 421 11.56 -10.73 -5.23
N ALA A 422 11.21 -11.69 -4.37
CA ALA A 422 11.43 -13.12 -4.60
C ALA A 422 10.55 -13.64 -5.74
N LEU A 423 9.24 -13.35 -5.68
CA LEU A 423 8.27 -13.74 -6.71
C LEU A 423 8.66 -13.21 -8.09
N LEU A 424 8.88 -11.90 -8.21
CA LEU A 424 9.26 -11.28 -9.47
C LEU A 424 10.63 -11.77 -9.96
N GLY A 425 11.52 -12.21 -9.06
CA GLY A 425 12.81 -12.79 -9.41
C GLY A 425 12.66 -14.14 -10.13
N LEU A 426 11.69 -14.96 -9.70
CA LEU A 426 11.35 -16.23 -10.36
C LEU A 426 10.84 -15.99 -11.78
N PHE A 427 9.88 -15.07 -11.95
CA PHE A 427 9.35 -14.72 -13.26
C PHE A 427 10.38 -14.05 -14.17
N GLN A 428 11.22 -13.17 -13.63
CA GLN A 428 12.27 -12.48 -14.40
C GLN A 428 13.30 -13.44 -15.02
N ARG A 429 13.50 -14.65 -14.49
CA ARG A 429 14.40 -15.64 -15.12
C ARG A 429 14.05 -15.87 -16.60
N PHE A 430 12.76 -15.82 -16.91
CA PHE A 430 12.19 -16.00 -18.24
C PHE A 430 12.07 -14.70 -19.04
N SER A 431 12.64 -13.59 -18.54
CA SER A 431 12.42 -12.28 -19.17
C SER A 431 12.90 -12.21 -20.61
N ILE A 432 12.10 -11.61 -21.51
CA ILE A 432 12.45 -11.44 -22.93
C ILE A 432 13.68 -10.53 -23.05
N PHE A 433 13.64 -9.36 -22.41
CA PHE A 433 14.75 -8.42 -22.39
C PHE A 433 15.69 -8.69 -21.22
N LYS A 434 16.99 -8.75 -21.51
CA LYS A 434 18.05 -9.01 -20.52
C LYS A 434 19.21 -8.04 -20.69
N ILE A 435 19.89 -7.78 -19.58
CA ILE A 435 21.21 -7.14 -19.60
C ILE A 435 22.24 -8.18 -20.04
N ARG A 436 23.00 -7.86 -21.08
CA ARG A 436 24.04 -8.71 -21.66
C ARG A 436 25.34 -7.95 -21.84
N PHE A 437 26.44 -8.69 -21.79
CA PHE A 437 27.76 -8.21 -22.14
C PHE A 437 28.06 -8.55 -23.60
N SER A 438 28.77 -7.65 -24.29
CA SER A 438 29.33 -7.89 -25.62
C SER A 438 30.81 -8.23 -25.53
N ASP A 439 31.39 -8.63 -26.66
CA ASP A 439 32.82 -8.95 -26.81
C ASP A 439 33.74 -7.74 -26.59
N ALA A 440 33.18 -6.52 -26.52
CA ALA A 440 33.91 -5.31 -26.14
C ALA A 440 34.28 -5.27 -24.64
N CYS A 441 33.84 -6.26 -23.85
CA CYS A 441 34.14 -6.36 -22.44
C CYS A 441 35.61 -6.67 -22.18
N THR A 442 36.27 -5.83 -21.39
CA THR A 442 37.69 -5.98 -21.00
C THR A 442 37.88 -6.55 -19.60
N ASN A 443 36.81 -7.08 -18.99
CA ASN A 443 36.80 -7.56 -17.60
C ASN A 443 37.32 -6.56 -16.54
N CYS A 444 37.16 -5.25 -16.76
CA CYS A 444 37.67 -4.19 -15.86
C CYS A 444 37.03 -4.13 -14.44
N GLY A 445 36.05 -4.96 -14.13
CA GLY A 445 35.41 -5.07 -12.81
C GLY A 445 34.40 -3.98 -12.41
N VAL A 446 34.40 -2.80 -13.04
CA VAL A 446 33.56 -1.64 -12.66
C VAL A 446 32.07 -1.98 -12.52
N CYS A 447 31.55 -2.86 -13.39
CA CYS A 447 30.14 -3.23 -13.40
C CYS A 447 29.70 -3.92 -12.08
N HIS A 448 30.53 -4.78 -11.50
CA HIS A 448 30.17 -5.58 -10.34
C HIS A 448 30.77 -5.08 -9.03
N THR A 449 31.88 -4.33 -9.06
CA THR A 449 32.49 -3.74 -7.86
C THR A 449 31.91 -2.37 -7.51
N VAL A 450 31.65 -1.53 -8.52
CA VAL A 450 31.28 -0.11 -8.30
C VAL A 450 29.82 0.17 -8.66
N ALA A 451 29.31 -0.40 -9.75
CA ALA A 451 28.01 -0.03 -10.29
C ALA A 451 26.82 -0.83 -9.72
N CYS A 452 26.99 -2.12 -9.41
CA CYS A 452 25.89 -2.99 -9.01
C CYS A 452 25.70 -3.07 -7.48
N ASP A 453 24.90 -2.18 -6.92
CA ASP A 453 24.55 -2.21 -5.47
C ASP A 453 23.75 -3.45 -5.06
N TYR A 454 23.12 -4.11 -6.03
CA TYR A 454 22.31 -5.32 -5.83
C TYR A 454 23.15 -6.61 -5.86
N MET A 455 24.46 -6.52 -6.16
CA MET A 455 25.36 -7.68 -6.31
C MET A 455 24.89 -8.75 -7.31
N ALA A 456 24.03 -8.36 -8.26
CA ALA A 456 23.48 -9.25 -9.28
C ALA A 456 24.44 -9.56 -10.44
N ILE A 457 25.65 -8.99 -10.46
CA ILE A 457 26.66 -9.27 -11.47
C ILE A 457 27.76 -10.12 -10.83
N GLU A 458 27.92 -11.33 -11.35
CA GLU A 458 28.86 -12.35 -10.89
C GLU A 458 30.15 -12.24 -11.72
N PRO A 459 31.34 -12.14 -11.11
CA PRO A 459 32.61 -12.06 -11.83
C PRO A 459 32.81 -13.35 -12.62
N GLY A 460 33.44 -13.24 -13.78
CA GLY A 460 33.65 -14.38 -14.67
C GLY A 460 34.66 -14.04 -15.77
N ASP A 461 35.08 -15.07 -16.49
CA ASP A 461 36.06 -15.01 -17.58
C ASP A 461 35.43 -15.62 -18.86
N PRO A 462 35.53 -14.99 -20.06
CA PRO A 462 36.20 -13.72 -20.38
C PRO A 462 35.49 -12.46 -19.85
N CYS A 463 34.23 -12.56 -19.42
CA CYS A 463 33.46 -11.42 -18.93
C CYS A 463 32.46 -11.82 -17.82
N PRO A 464 32.07 -10.91 -16.91
CA PRO A 464 31.07 -11.18 -15.87
C PRO A 464 29.71 -11.61 -16.44
N THR A 465 28.93 -12.32 -15.63
CA THR A 465 27.56 -12.71 -15.96
C THR A 465 26.55 -11.98 -15.08
N VAL A 466 25.31 -11.85 -15.56
CA VAL A 466 24.24 -11.21 -14.78
C VAL A 466 23.29 -12.29 -14.26
N ASN A 467 23.20 -12.41 -12.94
CA ASN A 467 22.17 -13.19 -12.28
C ASN A 467 20.82 -12.51 -12.52
N GLN A 468 20.02 -13.11 -13.39
CA GLN A 468 18.75 -12.54 -13.80
C GLN A 468 17.70 -12.58 -12.69
N MET A 469 17.82 -13.45 -11.69
CA MET A 469 16.86 -13.46 -10.57
C MET A 469 17.13 -12.32 -9.57
N GLU A 470 18.36 -11.80 -9.53
CA GLU A 470 18.79 -10.73 -8.61
C GLU A 470 18.88 -9.34 -9.25
N CYS A 471 18.96 -9.23 -10.58
CA CYS A 471 19.01 -7.93 -11.26
C CYS A 471 17.67 -7.19 -11.14
N VAL A 472 17.66 -5.90 -10.79
CA VAL A 472 16.45 -5.04 -10.75
C VAL A 472 16.34 -4.07 -11.94
N ARG A 473 17.15 -4.26 -12.98
CA ARG A 473 17.12 -3.43 -14.20
C ARG A 473 17.27 -1.92 -13.94
N CYS A 474 18.01 -1.54 -12.91
CA CYS A 474 18.29 -0.13 -12.59
C CYS A 474 19.16 0.58 -13.66
N GLY A 475 19.97 -0.18 -14.40
CA GLY A 475 20.80 0.33 -15.49
C GLY A 475 22.08 1.06 -15.06
N GLU A 476 22.45 1.02 -13.79
CA GLU A 476 23.67 1.68 -13.28
C GLU A 476 24.94 1.11 -13.93
N CYS A 477 25.00 -0.20 -14.16
CA CYS A 477 26.10 -0.84 -14.86
C CYS A 477 26.24 -0.38 -16.31
N LEU A 478 25.12 -0.14 -17.01
CA LEU A 478 25.13 0.43 -18.36
C LEU A 478 25.64 1.89 -18.34
N ALA A 479 25.31 2.65 -17.30
CA ALA A 479 25.72 4.04 -17.16
C ALA A 479 27.21 4.23 -16.88
N ARG A 480 27.81 3.29 -16.12
CA ARG A 480 29.20 3.38 -15.64
C ARG A 480 30.20 2.55 -16.44
N CYS A 481 29.76 1.76 -17.43
CA CYS A 481 30.68 0.96 -18.23
C CYS A 481 31.57 1.87 -19.11
N PRO A 482 32.90 1.88 -18.93
CA PRO A 482 33.79 2.75 -19.70
C PRO A 482 33.95 2.31 -21.17
N PHE A 483 33.71 1.03 -21.46
CA PHE A 483 33.86 0.43 -22.79
C PHE A 483 32.54 0.23 -23.52
N ASN A 484 31.42 0.70 -22.96
CA ASN A 484 30.07 0.51 -23.53
C ASN A 484 29.73 -0.95 -23.90
N ALA A 485 30.29 -1.90 -23.14
CA ALA A 485 30.17 -3.33 -23.39
C ALA A 485 28.88 -3.97 -22.84
N ILE A 486 27.95 -3.17 -22.32
CA ILE A 486 26.73 -3.67 -21.66
C ILE A 486 25.50 -3.10 -22.36
N SER A 487 24.58 -3.98 -22.76
CA SER A 487 23.36 -3.61 -23.47
C SER A 487 22.12 -4.23 -22.82
N PHE A 488 20.95 -3.62 -23.07
CA PHE A 488 19.64 -4.14 -22.67
C PHE A 488 18.88 -4.53 -23.95
N THR A 489 18.79 -5.82 -24.23
CA THR A 489 18.27 -6.33 -25.51
C THR A 489 17.36 -7.55 -25.30
N ALA A 490 16.49 -7.82 -26.27
CA ALA A 490 15.78 -9.10 -26.34
C ALA A 490 16.77 -10.26 -26.60
N LYS A 491 16.40 -11.49 -26.20
CA LYS A 491 17.10 -12.71 -26.60
C LYS A 491 16.99 -12.82 -28.14
N ARG A 492 18.14 -12.82 -28.84
CA ARG A 492 18.18 -13.17 -30.26
C ARG A 492 17.79 -14.63 -30.46
#